data_AF-A0AA88LBV5-F1
#
_entry.id   AF-A0AA88LBV5-F1
#
_cell.length_a   1.000
_cell.length_b   1.000
_cell.length_c   1.000
_cell.angle_alpha   90.00
_cell.angle_beta   90.00
_cell.angle_gamma   90.00
#
_symmetry.space_group_name_H-M   'P 1'
#
loop_
_entity.id
_entity.type
_entity.pdbx_description
1 polymer ?
#
loop_
_entity_poly.entity_id
_entity_poly.type
_entity_poly.pdbx_seq_one_letter_code
_entity_poly.pdbx_strand_id
1 'polypeptide(L)'
;MFNEFRLPEDEDMENYVKDAIKILKEEDNIVFINATNVTLFGDIHGQYEYQRIMYRKEFEQGNSTSKDHVMVQLGDCLDRGPQNLESFVYTLAWKLVYPKNFYFIRGNHESLSMTRKYGAEKEITMKYSTVMYNRLMECCKYIPIAAVVNSKYWCVHGGIPYFQKDDPPKIETLNEDRKLRFSEPRFMPIEMQNILWSDPVSNFDEKPDRCFQSSNRGSNIYDFTSLGTRKFLEKNRLKEIIRGHEYYDKGYKVFKNHENATVVRSIFSSPNYCNKQNNPGTVMQIRGNHKQISTYSPTTSGVELPPSTSLWEFILPPAMKLYLEFGVRVLEYRHRLPELFKTLDKDGNGKLDANEILQGLNLKSDKTVMRMIKVHDTDGDGVISLEELKNMCINFSRDRESILFMFFDDDLDKRISVKDLVKSVKRINSSVKLPKYWFDKGVLEVLAFQSIHLLTNKNFVSYEDFDKVFSILGYKKD
;
A
#
# COMPACT_ATOMS: atom_id res chain seq x y z
N MET A 1 15.92 -9.96 -4.25
CA MET A 1 15.01 -8.82 -4.08
C MET A 1 13.64 -8.99 -4.76
N PHE A 2 13.47 -9.80 -5.81
CA PHE A 2 12.21 -9.79 -6.58
C PHE A 2 11.08 -10.73 -6.12
N ASN A 3 11.26 -11.54 -5.05
CA ASN A 3 10.25 -12.49 -4.59
C ASN A 3 9.73 -12.28 -3.14
N GLU A 4 10.35 -11.44 -2.31
CA GLU A 4 9.88 -11.14 -0.95
C GLU A 4 10.44 -9.76 -0.57
N PHE A 5 9.59 -8.75 -0.33
CA PHE A 5 10.04 -7.49 0.26
C PHE A 5 9.91 -7.59 1.77
N ARG A 6 11.05 -7.79 2.45
CA ARG A 6 11.14 -7.59 3.89
C ARG A 6 11.63 -6.19 4.15
N LEU A 7 10.92 -5.50 5.01
CA LEU A 7 11.35 -4.25 5.60
C LEU A 7 12.67 -4.49 6.37
N PRO A 8 13.76 -3.73 6.09
CA PRO A 8 15.04 -3.90 6.78
C PRO A 8 14.91 -3.66 8.28
N GLU A 9 15.83 -4.18 9.09
CA GLU A 9 15.89 -3.79 10.50
C GLU A 9 16.21 -2.30 10.65
N ASP A 10 15.92 -1.69 11.81
CA ASP A 10 16.03 -0.24 12.01
C ASP A 10 17.41 0.32 11.61
N GLU A 11 18.50 -0.37 11.98
CA GLU A 11 19.87 0.04 11.66
C GLU A 11 20.15 -0.01 10.15
N ASP A 12 19.73 -1.09 9.49
CA ASP A 12 19.87 -1.24 8.04
C ASP A 12 19.06 -0.17 7.30
N MET A 13 17.84 0.11 7.77
CA MET A 13 16.96 1.12 7.20
C MET A 13 17.54 2.53 7.39
N GLU A 14 18.18 2.81 8.53
CA GLU A 14 18.88 4.07 8.72
C GLU A 14 20.06 4.24 7.76
N ASN A 15 20.90 3.21 7.61
CA ASN A 15 22.04 3.24 6.70
C ASN A 15 21.60 3.42 5.25
N TYR A 16 20.53 2.72 4.88
CA TYR A 16 19.89 2.84 3.59
C TYR A 16 19.43 4.27 3.28
N VAL A 17 18.77 4.94 4.24
CA VAL A 17 18.35 6.34 4.07
C VAL A 17 19.56 7.29 4.00
N LYS A 18 20.60 7.05 4.80
CA LYS A 18 21.84 7.84 4.74
C LYS A 18 22.50 7.74 3.36
N ASP A 19 22.56 6.55 2.80
CA ASP A 19 23.12 6.32 1.45
C ASP A 19 22.26 6.98 0.36
N ALA A 20 20.94 6.90 0.48
CA ALA A 20 20.04 7.56 -0.46
C ALA A 20 20.22 9.08 -0.43
N ILE A 21 20.29 9.68 0.77
CA ILE A 21 20.58 11.11 0.96
C ILE A 21 21.90 11.49 0.30
N LYS A 22 22.96 10.68 0.48
CA LYS A 22 24.28 10.96 -0.10
C LYS A 22 24.21 11.06 -1.62
N ILE A 23 23.50 10.16 -2.30
CA ILE A 23 23.35 10.21 -3.76
C ILE A 23 22.49 11.42 -4.17
N LEU A 24 21.31 11.55 -3.58
CA LEU A 24 20.31 12.56 -3.96
C LEU A 24 20.80 14.00 -3.70
N LYS A 25 21.62 14.21 -2.68
CA LYS A 25 22.19 15.53 -2.33
C LYS A 25 23.23 16.03 -3.35
N GLU A 26 23.92 15.11 -4.03
CA GLU A 26 24.90 15.44 -5.06
C GLU A 26 24.26 15.75 -6.42
N GLU A 27 23.01 15.32 -6.63
CA GLU A 27 22.26 15.64 -7.83
C GLU A 27 21.78 17.10 -7.84
N ASP A 28 21.78 17.71 -9.02
CA ASP A 28 21.31 19.08 -9.18
C ASP A 28 19.80 19.23 -8.95
N ASN A 29 19.29 20.46 -8.94
CA ASN A 29 17.85 20.71 -8.83
C ASN A 29 17.09 20.11 -10.01
N ILE A 30 17.71 20.20 -11.19
CA ILE A 30 17.22 19.72 -12.46
C ILE A 30 18.26 18.75 -13.00
N VAL A 31 17.89 17.47 -13.13
CA VAL A 31 18.80 16.45 -13.68
C VAL A 31 18.70 16.40 -15.21
N PHE A 32 19.85 16.33 -15.89
CA PHE A 32 19.90 16.25 -17.35
C PHE A 32 20.15 14.81 -17.80
N ILE A 33 19.21 14.26 -18.55
CA ILE A 33 19.18 12.85 -18.94
C ILE A 33 19.29 12.77 -20.46
N ASN A 34 20.32 12.08 -20.96
CA ASN A 34 20.46 11.76 -22.38
C ASN A 34 20.52 10.24 -22.56
N ALA A 35 19.49 9.67 -23.16
CA ALA A 35 19.37 8.22 -23.34
C ALA A 35 18.49 7.87 -24.55
N THR A 36 18.81 6.75 -25.19
CA THR A 36 18.06 6.25 -26.36
C THR A 36 16.66 5.79 -25.96
N ASN A 37 16.55 5.15 -24.80
CA ASN A 37 15.29 4.67 -24.25
C ASN A 37 15.06 5.31 -22.87
N VAL A 38 13.92 5.97 -22.68
CA VAL A 38 13.51 6.54 -21.40
C VAL A 38 12.11 6.09 -21.05
N THR A 39 11.90 5.51 -19.87
CA THR A 39 10.58 5.20 -19.33
C THR A 39 10.26 6.15 -18.19
N LEU A 40 9.12 6.84 -18.27
CA LEU A 40 8.62 7.74 -17.23
C LEU A 40 7.40 7.14 -16.53
N PHE A 41 7.39 7.28 -15.21
CA PHE A 41 6.31 6.88 -14.32
C PHE A 41 5.75 8.12 -13.64
N GLY A 42 4.44 8.31 -13.67
CA GLY A 42 3.72 9.32 -12.88
C GLY A 42 3.47 8.84 -11.45
N ASP A 43 2.40 9.36 -10.85
CA ASP A 43 2.07 9.18 -9.43
C ASP A 43 1.84 7.70 -9.09
N ILE A 44 2.35 7.27 -7.93
CA ILE A 44 2.24 5.89 -7.41
C ILE A 44 1.35 5.83 -6.18
N HIS A 45 1.44 6.82 -5.29
CA HIS A 45 0.60 6.97 -4.10
C HIS A 45 0.51 5.71 -3.24
N GLY A 46 1.64 5.19 -2.77
CA GLY A 46 1.66 4.06 -1.84
C GLY A 46 1.10 2.75 -2.40
N GLN A 47 1.04 2.59 -3.73
CA GLN A 47 0.58 1.36 -4.41
C GLN A 47 1.75 0.46 -4.81
N TYR A 48 2.52 0.02 -3.82
CA TYR A 48 3.76 -0.74 -4.00
C TYR A 48 3.61 -1.97 -4.92
N GLU A 49 2.52 -2.73 -4.82
CA GLU A 49 2.33 -3.92 -5.67
C GLU A 49 2.30 -3.59 -7.17
N TYR A 50 1.54 -2.57 -7.55
CA TYR A 50 1.49 -2.10 -8.94
C TYR A 50 2.81 -1.47 -9.36
N GLN A 51 3.43 -0.67 -8.48
CA GLN A 51 4.75 -0.08 -8.71
C GLN A 51 5.81 -1.14 -9.02
N ARG A 52 5.90 -2.20 -8.20
CA ARG A 52 6.82 -3.32 -8.37
C ARG A 52 6.65 -3.97 -9.74
N ILE A 53 5.41 -4.26 -10.13
CA ILE A 53 5.07 -4.89 -11.41
C ILE A 53 5.47 -3.98 -12.58
N MET A 54 5.10 -2.70 -12.52
CA MET A 54 5.43 -1.74 -13.58
C MET A 54 6.93 -1.57 -13.74
N TYR A 55 7.67 -1.30 -12.64
CA TYR A 55 9.12 -1.12 -12.70
C TYR A 55 9.80 -2.35 -13.27
N ARG A 56 9.42 -3.55 -12.81
CA ARG A 56 10.00 -4.81 -13.29
C ARG A 56 9.73 -5.02 -14.78
N LYS A 57 8.48 -4.90 -15.21
CA LYS A 57 8.10 -5.13 -16.61
C LYS A 57 8.80 -4.16 -17.55
N GLU A 58 8.84 -2.88 -17.19
CA GLU A 58 9.50 -1.85 -17.99
C GLU A 58 11.02 -2.04 -18.03
N PHE A 59 11.62 -2.46 -16.91
CA PHE A 59 13.05 -2.79 -16.85
C PHE A 59 13.40 -4.00 -17.73
N GLU A 60 12.59 -5.07 -17.67
CA GLU A 60 12.78 -6.27 -18.51
C GLU A 60 12.60 -5.94 -20.01
N GLN A 61 11.59 -5.16 -20.37
CA GLN A 61 11.30 -4.74 -21.75
C GLN A 61 12.30 -3.71 -22.32
N GLY A 62 13.00 -2.99 -21.45
CA GLY A 62 14.04 -2.04 -21.82
C GLY A 62 15.35 -2.67 -22.30
N ASN A 63 15.44 -4.01 -22.32
CA ASN A 63 16.65 -4.78 -22.58
C ASN A 63 17.71 -4.51 -21.50
N SER A 64 17.42 -5.06 -20.29
CA SER A 64 18.09 -5.08 -18.98
C SER A 64 19.63 -4.99 -18.90
N THR A 65 20.36 -5.06 -20.02
CA THR A 65 21.83 -5.00 -20.08
C THR A 65 22.40 -3.86 -20.94
N SER A 66 21.56 -3.06 -21.61
CA SER A 66 22.04 -1.90 -22.36
C SER A 66 22.28 -0.72 -21.42
N LYS A 67 23.42 -0.04 -21.56
CA LYS A 67 23.72 1.21 -20.84
C LYS A 67 22.76 2.37 -21.20
N ASP A 68 21.78 2.13 -22.08
CA ASP A 68 21.02 3.14 -22.81
C ASP A 68 19.54 3.24 -22.42
N HIS A 69 19.08 2.46 -21.43
CA HIS A 69 17.74 2.60 -20.84
C HIS A 69 17.79 3.34 -19.51
N VAL A 70 16.95 4.37 -19.39
CA VAL A 70 16.78 5.17 -18.17
C VAL A 70 15.32 5.14 -17.74
N MET A 71 15.09 4.99 -16.45
CA MET A 71 13.78 5.08 -15.80
C MET A 71 13.68 6.37 -14.99
N VAL A 72 12.55 7.06 -15.04
CA VAL A 72 12.30 8.33 -14.34
C VAL A 72 10.98 8.26 -13.57
N GLN A 73 11.02 8.33 -12.24
CA GLN A 73 9.83 8.47 -11.39
C GLN A 73 9.52 9.95 -11.16
N LEU A 74 8.32 10.40 -11.54
CA LEU A 74 7.91 11.81 -11.54
C LEU A 74 7.42 12.35 -10.19
N GLY A 75 7.57 11.59 -9.09
CA GLY A 75 7.13 12.01 -7.75
C GLY A 75 5.94 11.20 -7.22
N ASP A 76 5.41 11.64 -6.07
CA ASP A 76 4.22 11.11 -5.40
C ASP A 76 4.24 9.58 -5.24
N CYS A 77 5.30 9.07 -4.59
CA CYS A 77 5.39 7.69 -4.13
C CYS A 77 4.68 7.46 -2.79
N LEU A 78 4.35 8.54 -2.08
CA LEU A 78 3.73 8.56 -0.77
C LEU A 78 2.24 8.98 -0.80
N ASP A 79 1.60 8.74 0.34
CA ASP A 79 0.20 8.96 0.69
C ASP A 79 -0.85 8.19 -0.12
N ARG A 80 -2.11 8.26 0.37
CA ARG A 80 -3.35 7.78 -0.25
C ARG A 80 -3.48 6.25 -0.27
N GLY A 81 -2.45 5.54 -0.74
CA GLY A 81 -2.40 4.08 -0.74
C GLY A 81 -1.95 3.49 0.60
N PRO A 82 -2.03 2.15 0.76
CA PRO A 82 -1.79 1.47 2.03
C PRO A 82 -0.33 0.97 2.23
N GLN A 83 0.54 1.12 1.23
CA GLN A 83 1.92 0.61 1.23
C GLN A 83 2.92 1.75 0.96
N ASN A 84 2.78 2.85 1.70
CA ASN A 84 3.60 4.07 1.54
C ASN A 84 5.07 3.81 1.85
N LEU A 85 5.35 3.09 2.94
CA LEU A 85 6.72 2.80 3.32
C LEU A 85 7.41 1.93 2.27
N GLU A 86 6.77 0.83 1.86
CA GLU A 86 7.29 -0.09 0.86
C GLU A 86 7.49 0.62 -0.48
N SER A 87 6.52 1.43 -0.92
CA SER A 87 6.58 2.19 -2.16
C SER A 87 7.78 3.14 -2.19
N PHE A 88 7.93 3.97 -1.14
CA PHE A 88 9.00 4.95 -1.09
C PHE A 88 10.38 4.31 -0.93
N VAL A 89 10.51 3.30 -0.05
CA VAL A 89 11.76 2.56 0.12
C VAL A 89 12.14 1.84 -1.16
N TYR A 90 11.20 1.23 -1.88
CA TYR A 90 11.46 0.59 -3.15
C TYR A 90 11.95 1.57 -4.22
N THR A 91 11.36 2.78 -4.31
CA THR A 91 11.87 3.84 -5.19
C THR A 91 13.33 4.20 -4.86
N LEU A 92 13.65 4.36 -3.58
CA LEU A 92 15.03 4.62 -3.15
C LEU A 92 15.97 3.45 -3.50
N ALA A 93 15.45 2.21 -3.58
CA ALA A 93 16.27 1.02 -3.83
C ALA A 93 16.75 1.04 -5.27
N TRP A 94 15.83 1.35 -6.18
CA TRP A 94 16.13 1.57 -7.58
C TRP A 94 17.14 2.69 -7.76
N LYS A 95 17.01 3.79 -7.00
CA LYS A 95 17.99 4.88 -7.04
C LYS A 95 19.39 4.45 -6.56
N LEU A 96 19.46 3.68 -5.47
CA LEU A 96 20.73 3.20 -4.91
C LEU A 96 21.43 2.17 -5.79
N VAL A 97 20.66 1.23 -6.37
CA VAL A 97 21.19 0.16 -7.22
C VAL A 97 21.54 0.66 -8.62
N TYR A 98 20.75 1.59 -9.17
CA TYR A 98 20.90 2.11 -10.53
C TYR A 98 21.02 3.64 -10.57
N PRO A 99 21.99 4.25 -9.87
CA PRO A 99 22.02 5.71 -9.67
C PRO A 99 22.16 6.54 -10.95
N LYS A 100 22.66 5.94 -12.04
CA LYS A 100 22.81 6.57 -13.36
C LYS A 100 21.70 6.22 -14.35
N ASN A 101 20.87 5.23 -14.02
CA ASN A 101 19.82 4.69 -14.90
C ASN A 101 18.41 4.80 -14.28
N PHE A 102 18.31 5.20 -13.01
CA PHE A 102 17.05 5.51 -12.35
C PHE A 102 17.13 6.89 -11.72
N TYR A 103 16.23 7.78 -12.14
CA TYR A 103 16.08 9.13 -11.60
C TYR A 103 14.74 9.22 -10.89
N PHE A 104 14.76 9.89 -9.74
CA PHE A 104 13.58 10.15 -8.94
C PHE A 104 13.50 11.65 -8.74
N ILE A 105 12.42 12.27 -9.23
CA ILE A 105 12.13 13.66 -8.96
C ILE A 105 11.02 13.77 -7.91
N ARG A 106 11.01 14.89 -7.20
CA ARG A 106 10.16 15.13 -6.04
C ARG A 106 8.74 15.44 -6.49
N GLY A 107 7.75 14.81 -5.87
CA GLY A 107 6.36 15.20 -5.96
C GLY A 107 5.96 16.12 -4.81
N ASN A 108 4.69 16.53 -4.80
CA ASN A 108 4.17 17.38 -3.73
C ASN A 108 3.94 16.57 -2.44
N HIS A 109 3.71 15.26 -2.55
CA HIS A 109 3.50 14.36 -1.41
C HIS A 109 4.79 13.96 -0.67
N GLU A 110 5.96 14.14 -1.27
CA GLU A 110 7.25 14.03 -0.59
C GLU A 110 7.52 15.26 0.30
N SER A 111 6.59 15.56 1.21
CA SER A 111 6.61 16.69 2.14
C SER A 111 5.92 16.37 3.47
N LEU A 112 6.34 17.07 4.53
CA LEU A 112 5.74 16.92 5.86
C LEU A 112 4.26 17.29 5.86
N SER A 113 3.85 18.34 5.14
CA SER A 113 2.47 18.81 5.14
C SER A 113 1.51 17.78 4.53
N MET A 114 1.92 17.10 3.46
CA MET A 114 1.08 16.11 2.79
C MET A 114 1.04 14.79 3.55
N THR A 115 2.20 14.27 3.94
CA THR A 115 2.30 12.97 4.62
C THR A 115 1.57 12.92 5.97
N ARG A 116 1.50 14.05 6.68
CA ARG A 116 0.69 14.23 7.89
C ARG A 116 -0.81 14.20 7.61
N LYS A 117 -1.22 14.75 6.47
CA LYS A 117 -2.63 14.91 6.10
C LYS A 117 -3.22 13.63 5.50
N TYR A 118 -2.42 12.86 4.76
CA TYR A 118 -2.95 11.83 3.86
C TYR A 118 -2.48 10.39 4.16
N GLY A 119 -1.84 10.19 5.31
CA GLY A 119 -1.74 8.88 5.96
C GLY A 119 -0.35 8.27 6.01
N ALA A 120 0.62 8.76 5.23
CA ALA A 120 1.96 8.19 5.22
C ALA A 120 2.69 8.34 6.58
N GLU A 121 2.55 9.47 7.29
CA GLU A 121 3.15 9.63 8.63
C GLU A 121 2.64 8.57 9.60
N LYS A 122 1.31 8.39 9.63
CA LYS A 122 0.65 7.40 10.48
C LYS A 122 1.14 6.00 10.13
N GLU A 123 1.14 5.62 8.85
CA GLU A 123 1.60 4.29 8.42
C GLU A 123 3.06 4.02 8.80
N ILE A 124 3.98 4.92 8.43
CA ILE A 124 5.42 4.72 8.65
C ILE A 124 5.73 4.66 10.15
N THR A 125 5.10 5.51 10.95
CA THR A 125 5.29 5.51 12.41
C THR A 125 4.80 4.22 13.04
N MET A 126 3.70 3.64 12.55
CA MET A 126 3.17 2.35 13.05
C MET A 126 4.03 1.17 12.61
N LYS A 127 4.59 1.19 11.40
CA LYS A 127 5.45 0.11 10.88
C LYS A 127 6.87 0.15 11.46
N TYR A 128 7.38 1.34 11.76
CA TYR A 128 8.73 1.58 12.30
C TYR A 128 8.67 2.48 13.54
N SER A 129 8.92 3.77 13.35
CA SER A 129 9.02 4.75 14.42
C SER A 129 8.89 6.16 13.86
N THR A 130 8.54 7.11 14.74
CA THR A 130 8.54 8.53 14.40
C THR A 130 9.93 9.02 13.99
N VAL A 131 10.99 8.44 14.58
CA VAL A 131 12.38 8.76 14.22
C VAL A 131 12.63 8.38 12.76
N MET A 132 12.26 7.16 12.35
CA MET A 132 12.43 6.72 10.96
C MET A 132 11.61 7.56 9.98
N TYR A 133 10.35 7.89 10.32
CA TYR A 133 9.55 8.81 9.51
C TYR A 133 10.26 10.14 9.28
N ASN A 134 10.79 10.76 10.35
CA ASN A 134 11.52 12.03 10.23
C ASN A 134 12.79 11.89 9.37
N ARG A 135 13.48 10.75 9.41
CA ARG A 135 14.64 10.46 8.54
C ARG A 135 14.23 10.36 7.07
N LEU A 136 13.11 9.70 6.77
CA LEU A 136 12.57 9.62 5.40
C LEU A 136 12.14 11.00 4.89
N MET A 137 11.52 11.83 5.74
CA MET A 137 11.14 13.20 5.37
C MET A 137 12.37 14.11 5.17
N GLU A 138 13.43 13.90 5.95
CA GLU A 138 14.72 14.54 5.69
C GLU A 138 15.28 14.13 4.32
N CYS A 139 15.18 12.84 3.96
CA CYS A 139 15.57 12.36 2.63
C CYS A 139 14.81 13.06 1.49
N CYS A 140 13.51 13.31 1.66
CA CYS A 140 12.68 13.97 0.65
C CYS A 140 13.23 15.35 0.23
N LYS A 141 13.89 16.08 1.13
CA LYS A 141 14.49 17.39 0.84
C LYS A 141 15.60 17.32 -0.20
N TYR A 142 16.24 16.15 -0.31
CA TYR A 142 17.35 15.94 -1.23
C TYR A 142 16.92 15.37 -2.57
N ILE A 143 15.64 15.11 -2.82
CA ILE A 143 15.17 14.68 -4.15
C ILE A 143 15.19 15.87 -5.14
N PRO A 144 15.78 15.73 -6.36
CA PRO A 144 15.67 16.71 -7.45
C PRO A 144 14.22 17.08 -7.76
N ILE A 145 13.95 18.25 -8.32
CA ILE A 145 12.57 18.73 -8.56
C ILE A 145 12.13 18.61 -10.02
N ALA A 146 13.06 18.41 -10.95
CA ALA A 146 12.75 18.23 -12.36
C ALA A 146 13.84 17.42 -13.08
N ALA A 147 13.52 16.97 -14.28
CA ALA A 147 14.46 16.38 -15.21
C ALA A 147 14.29 17.00 -16.61
N VAL A 148 15.39 17.12 -17.35
CA VAL A 148 15.38 17.45 -18.77
C VAL A 148 15.83 16.23 -19.55
N VAL A 149 14.91 15.62 -20.29
CA VAL A 149 15.18 14.40 -21.08
C VAL A 149 15.50 14.77 -22.53
N ASN A 150 16.63 14.26 -23.03
CA ASN A 150 17.15 14.39 -24.39
C ASN A 150 17.16 15.84 -24.91
N SER A 151 17.43 16.79 -24.00
CA SER A 151 17.40 18.25 -24.25
C SER A 151 16.12 18.74 -24.92
N LYS A 152 15.01 18.02 -24.74
CA LYS A 152 13.74 18.23 -25.45
C LYS A 152 12.54 18.26 -24.52
N TYR A 153 12.54 17.47 -23.46
CA TYR A 153 11.36 17.25 -22.64
C TYR A 153 11.58 17.76 -21.23
N TRP A 154 10.69 18.65 -20.77
CA TRP A 154 10.62 19.12 -19.39
C TRP A 154 9.81 18.11 -18.58
N CYS A 155 10.46 17.34 -17.73
CA CYS A 155 9.85 16.28 -16.95
C CYS A 155 9.73 16.72 -15.49
N VAL A 156 8.50 16.83 -14.98
CA VAL A 156 8.19 17.40 -13.67
C VAL A 156 7.04 16.68 -12.99
N HIS A 157 6.82 16.94 -11.71
CA HIS A 157 5.60 16.48 -11.05
C HIS A 157 4.39 17.36 -11.41
N GLY A 158 4.45 18.63 -11.02
CA GLY A 158 3.44 19.65 -11.26
C GLY A 158 3.58 20.24 -12.66
N GLY A 159 4.19 21.41 -12.80
CA GLY A 159 4.27 22.10 -14.09
C GLY A 159 5.48 23.02 -14.27
N ILE A 160 5.24 24.19 -14.85
CA ILE A 160 6.30 25.16 -15.14
C ILE A 160 6.60 26.02 -13.90
N PRO A 161 7.84 26.52 -13.76
CA PRO A 161 8.11 27.54 -12.76
C PRO A 161 7.19 28.75 -12.97
N TYR A 162 6.70 29.32 -11.87
CA TYR A 162 5.98 30.59 -11.94
C TYR A 162 6.93 31.71 -12.42
N PHE A 163 6.41 32.64 -13.20
CA PHE A 163 7.15 33.84 -13.60
C PHE A 163 6.22 35.02 -13.86
N GLN A 164 6.76 36.21 -13.73
CA GLN A 164 6.05 37.47 -13.95
C GLN A 164 6.53 38.15 -15.23
N LYS A 165 5.77 39.16 -15.68
CA LYS A 165 6.11 40.00 -16.85
C LYS A 165 6.39 39.19 -18.11
N ASP A 166 5.78 38.00 -18.20
CA ASP A 166 5.93 37.10 -19.33
C ASP A 166 7.38 36.70 -19.67
N ASP A 167 8.29 36.74 -18.70
CA ASP A 167 9.69 36.34 -18.87
C ASP A 167 10.02 35.09 -18.04
N PRO A 168 9.98 33.89 -18.65
CA PRO A 168 10.32 32.65 -17.95
C PRO A 168 11.80 32.60 -17.55
N PRO A 169 12.12 32.00 -16.39
CA PRO A 169 13.50 31.76 -16.01
C PRO A 169 14.15 30.76 -16.97
N LYS A 170 15.47 30.90 -17.12
CA LYS A 170 16.29 29.85 -17.72
C LYS A 170 16.41 28.67 -16.76
N ILE A 171 16.34 27.45 -17.27
CA ILE A 171 16.52 26.24 -16.45
C ILE A 171 17.89 26.23 -15.77
N GLU A 172 18.93 26.78 -16.39
CA GLU A 172 20.26 26.88 -15.80
C GLU A 172 20.24 27.72 -14.52
N THR A 173 19.47 28.81 -14.49
CA THR A 173 19.34 29.69 -13.32
C THR A 173 18.68 28.98 -12.14
N LEU A 174 17.68 28.13 -12.41
CA LEU A 174 17.06 27.29 -11.38
C LEU A 174 18.01 26.22 -10.84
N ASN A 175 19.13 25.97 -11.51
CA ASN A 175 20.11 24.94 -11.17
C ASN A 175 21.39 25.49 -10.52
N GLU A 176 21.54 26.82 -10.41
CA GLU A 176 22.76 27.46 -9.90
C GLU A 176 23.06 27.14 -8.43
N ASP A 177 22.03 27.01 -7.58
CA ASP A 177 22.17 26.64 -6.18
C ASP A 177 21.26 25.47 -5.80
N ARG A 178 21.87 24.30 -5.58
CA ARG A 178 21.18 23.09 -5.12
C ARG A 178 20.48 23.27 -3.79
N LYS A 179 20.94 24.18 -2.94
CA LYS A 179 20.36 24.37 -1.60
C LYS A 179 18.95 24.94 -1.64
N LEU A 180 18.54 25.55 -2.76
CA LEU A 180 17.19 26.11 -2.95
C LEU A 180 16.08 25.06 -2.77
N ARG A 181 16.35 23.77 -3.03
CA ARG A 181 15.38 22.68 -2.82
C ARG A 181 15.56 21.93 -1.49
N PHE A 182 16.61 22.18 -0.71
CA PHE A 182 16.93 21.44 0.54
C PHE A 182 16.04 21.88 1.72
N SER A 183 14.74 21.98 1.49
CA SER A 183 13.75 22.43 2.45
C SER A 183 12.40 21.77 2.20
N GLU A 184 11.44 22.02 3.08
CA GLU A 184 10.04 21.74 2.76
C GLU A 184 9.57 22.60 1.57
N PRO A 185 8.67 22.11 0.71
CA PRO A 185 8.22 22.83 -0.49
C PRO A 185 7.73 24.25 -0.20
N ARG A 186 6.96 24.45 0.87
CA ARG A 186 6.44 25.77 1.28
C ARG A 186 7.51 26.84 1.53
N PHE A 187 8.76 26.46 1.72
CA PHE A 187 9.89 27.36 1.96
C PHE A 187 10.82 27.51 0.74
N MET A 188 10.56 26.79 -0.34
CA MET A 188 11.31 26.96 -1.59
C MET A 188 10.92 28.28 -2.29
N PRO A 189 11.73 28.77 -3.24
CA PRO A 189 11.31 29.85 -4.14
C PRO A 189 9.97 29.54 -4.83
N ILE A 190 9.17 30.57 -5.11
CA ILE A 190 7.82 30.40 -5.68
C ILE A 190 7.85 29.69 -7.03
N GLU A 191 8.92 29.90 -7.80
CA GLU A 191 9.23 29.22 -9.05
C GLU A 191 9.26 27.70 -8.82
N MET A 192 10.01 27.24 -7.81
CA MET A 192 10.16 25.82 -7.48
C MET A 192 8.92 25.22 -6.81
N GLN A 193 8.17 26.01 -6.05
CA GLN A 193 6.87 25.58 -5.52
C GLN A 193 5.91 25.19 -6.65
N ASN A 194 5.85 26.00 -7.71
CA ASN A 194 4.98 25.75 -8.85
C ASN A 194 5.43 24.54 -9.69
N ILE A 195 6.73 24.24 -9.77
CA ILE A 195 7.23 22.99 -10.38
C ILE A 195 6.59 21.74 -9.73
N LEU A 196 6.30 21.79 -8.43
CA LEU A 196 5.71 20.67 -7.69
C LEU A 196 4.17 20.67 -7.68
N TRP A 197 3.52 21.82 -7.86
CA TRP A 197 2.10 21.99 -7.52
C TRP A 197 1.22 22.59 -8.61
N SER A 198 1.78 23.22 -9.64
CA SER A 198 0.96 23.92 -10.64
C SER A 198 0.24 22.93 -11.56
N ASP A 199 -1.01 23.25 -11.92
CA ASP A 199 -1.81 22.48 -12.87
C ASP A 199 -2.01 23.25 -14.19
N PRO A 200 -2.25 22.57 -15.32
CA PRO A 200 -2.79 23.21 -16.51
C PRO A 200 -4.21 23.70 -16.24
N VAL A 201 -4.55 24.90 -16.71
CA VAL A 201 -5.92 25.43 -16.58
C VAL A 201 -6.95 24.54 -17.27
N SER A 202 -8.20 24.54 -16.80
CA SER A 202 -9.26 23.69 -17.34
C SER A 202 -9.52 23.92 -18.84
N ASN A 203 -9.38 25.16 -19.30
CA ASN A 203 -9.54 25.57 -20.70
C ASN A 203 -8.18 25.71 -21.44
N PHE A 204 -7.20 24.87 -21.12
CA PHE A 204 -5.82 24.97 -21.61
C PHE A 204 -5.69 25.11 -23.14
N ASP A 205 -6.51 24.35 -23.87
CA ASP A 205 -6.46 24.27 -25.33
C ASP A 205 -7.05 25.51 -26.03
N GLU A 206 -7.76 26.37 -25.29
CA GLU A 206 -8.27 27.65 -25.79
C GLU A 206 -7.14 28.69 -25.87
N LYS A 207 -7.37 29.79 -26.60
CA LYS A 207 -6.42 30.90 -26.68
C LYS A 207 -6.44 31.70 -25.37
N PRO A 208 -5.35 31.70 -24.58
CA PRO A 208 -5.32 32.42 -23.31
C PRO A 208 -4.86 33.86 -23.51
N ASP A 209 -5.22 34.73 -22.57
CA ASP A 209 -4.82 36.14 -22.48
C ASP A 209 -3.63 36.36 -21.54
N ARG A 210 -3.34 35.40 -20.65
CA ARG A 210 -2.28 35.45 -19.63
C ARG A 210 -1.52 34.13 -19.51
N CYS A 211 -0.30 34.17 -18.97
CA CYS A 211 0.53 32.97 -18.76
C CYS A 211 0.04 32.07 -17.61
N PHE A 212 -0.58 32.67 -16.59
CA PHE A 212 -0.97 32.01 -15.34
C PHE A 212 -2.33 32.48 -14.84
N GLN A 213 -3.03 31.60 -14.14
CA GLN A 213 -4.28 31.87 -13.42
C GLN A 213 -4.14 31.47 -11.95
N SER A 214 -5.05 31.93 -11.09
CA SER A 214 -5.09 31.52 -9.68
C SER A 214 -5.37 30.02 -9.57
N SER A 215 -4.58 29.30 -8.78
CA SER A 215 -4.79 27.88 -8.53
C SER A 215 -5.64 27.63 -7.28
N ASN A 216 -6.35 26.50 -7.27
CA ASN A 216 -6.99 25.97 -6.06
C ASN A 216 -6.01 25.24 -5.13
N ARG A 217 -4.75 25.06 -5.55
CA ARG A 217 -3.71 24.33 -4.80
C ARG A 217 -3.08 25.14 -3.66
N GLY A 218 -3.23 26.47 -3.65
CA GLY A 218 -2.73 27.36 -2.61
C GLY A 218 -2.40 28.76 -3.11
N SER A 219 -2.17 29.70 -2.19
CA SER A 219 -2.00 31.13 -2.52
C SER A 219 -0.77 31.48 -3.36
N ASN A 220 0.28 30.64 -3.29
CA ASN A 220 1.51 30.81 -4.07
C ASN A 220 1.58 29.91 -5.30
N ILE A 221 0.51 29.18 -5.57
CA ILE A 221 0.43 28.24 -6.70
C ILE A 221 -0.46 28.83 -7.78
N TYR A 222 -0.05 28.67 -9.02
CA TYR A 222 -0.71 29.24 -10.18
C TYR A 222 -0.89 28.18 -11.26
N ASP A 223 -2.09 28.11 -11.82
CA ASP A 223 -2.36 27.21 -12.92
C ASP A 223 -1.82 27.82 -14.21
N PHE A 224 -1.08 27.05 -14.99
CA PHE A 224 -0.39 27.54 -16.18
C PHE A 224 -1.25 27.36 -17.44
N THR A 225 -1.14 28.32 -18.36
CA THR A 225 -1.87 28.29 -19.63
C THR A 225 -1.00 27.78 -20.77
N SER A 226 -1.60 27.55 -21.95
CA SER A 226 -0.84 27.22 -23.16
C SER A 226 0.13 28.35 -23.58
N LEU A 227 -0.13 29.61 -23.23
CA LEU A 227 0.79 30.74 -23.47
C LEU A 227 2.00 30.67 -22.53
N GLY A 228 1.79 30.48 -21.23
CA GLY A 228 2.89 30.33 -20.26
C GLY A 228 3.78 29.15 -20.61
N THR A 229 3.15 28.03 -20.98
CA THR A 229 3.83 26.82 -21.46
C THR A 229 4.72 27.10 -22.66
N ARG A 230 4.19 27.72 -23.73
CA ARG A 230 4.97 28.02 -24.93
C ARG A 230 6.14 28.95 -24.64
N LYS A 231 5.92 30.04 -23.89
CA LYS A 231 7.00 30.98 -23.55
C LYS A 231 8.13 30.26 -22.82
N PHE A 232 7.81 29.42 -21.83
CA PHE A 232 8.82 28.65 -21.10
C PHE A 232 9.57 27.66 -21.99
N LEU A 233 8.85 26.90 -22.83
CA LEU A 233 9.45 25.94 -23.77
C LEU A 233 10.35 26.64 -24.79
N GLU A 234 9.91 27.75 -25.39
CA GLU A 234 10.66 28.54 -26.37
C GLU A 234 11.94 29.13 -25.75
N LYS A 235 11.83 29.76 -24.57
CA LYS A 235 12.96 30.35 -23.84
C LYS A 235 14.07 29.32 -23.58
N ASN A 236 13.67 28.10 -23.23
CA ASN A 236 14.57 27.02 -22.85
C ASN A 236 14.86 26.01 -23.98
N ARG A 237 14.39 26.28 -25.21
CA ARG A 237 14.56 25.41 -26.40
C ARG A 237 14.05 23.98 -26.18
N LEU A 238 12.99 23.83 -25.41
CA LEU A 238 12.31 22.57 -25.13
C LEU A 238 11.09 22.40 -26.06
N LYS A 239 10.59 21.17 -26.15
CA LYS A 239 9.49 20.81 -27.07
C LYS A 239 8.17 20.55 -26.36
N GLU A 240 8.21 19.89 -25.20
CA GLU A 240 7.01 19.41 -24.52
C GLU A 240 7.27 19.19 -23.04
N ILE A 241 6.23 19.38 -22.23
CA ILE A 241 6.21 19.04 -20.81
C ILE A 241 5.64 17.62 -20.64
N ILE A 242 6.28 16.80 -19.81
CA ILE A 242 5.77 15.50 -19.39
C ILE A 242 5.62 15.54 -17.87
N ARG A 243 4.42 15.34 -17.34
CA ARG A 243 4.13 15.56 -15.92
C ARG A 243 3.27 14.47 -15.26
N GLY A 244 3.18 14.52 -13.94
CA GLY A 244 2.28 13.72 -13.10
C GLY A 244 1.12 14.53 -12.49
N HIS A 245 0.89 14.36 -11.20
CA HIS A 245 0.12 15.17 -10.24
C HIS A 245 -1.40 15.21 -10.39
N GLU A 246 -1.96 15.00 -11.58
CA GLU A 246 -3.42 14.96 -11.79
C GLU A 246 -3.92 13.60 -12.23
N TYR A 247 -5.01 13.17 -11.58
CA TYR A 247 -5.79 12.02 -11.98
C TYR A 247 -6.56 12.28 -13.28
N TYR A 248 -6.59 11.27 -14.16
CA TYR A 248 -7.44 11.24 -15.35
C TYR A 248 -7.97 9.83 -15.58
N ASP A 249 -9.19 9.69 -16.12
CA ASP A 249 -9.86 8.38 -16.28
C ASP A 249 -9.10 7.40 -17.17
N LYS A 250 -8.37 7.91 -18.17
CA LYS A 250 -7.50 7.09 -19.04
C LYS A 250 -6.11 6.85 -18.45
N GLY A 251 -5.85 7.39 -17.26
CA GLY A 251 -4.56 7.48 -16.59
C GLY A 251 -3.56 8.41 -17.29
N TYR A 252 -3.96 9.14 -18.33
CA TYR A 252 -3.14 10.17 -18.98
C TYR A 252 -4.04 11.23 -19.62
N LYS A 253 -3.46 12.41 -19.90
CA LYS A 253 -4.10 13.48 -20.69
C LYS A 253 -3.07 14.15 -21.59
N VAL A 254 -3.50 14.52 -22.80
CA VAL A 254 -2.70 15.28 -23.76
C VAL A 254 -3.31 16.66 -23.88
N PHE A 255 -2.49 17.68 -23.71
CA PHE A 255 -2.88 19.08 -23.84
C PHE A 255 -2.22 19.69 -25.07
N LYS A 256 -3.00 20.47 -25.79
CA LYS A 256 -2.56 21.11 -27.02
C LYS A 256 -2.60 22.61 -26.86
N ASN A 257 -1.74 23.32 -27.57
CA ASN A 257 -1.92 24.75 -27.71
C ASN A 257 -3.07 25.06 -28.69
N HIS A 258 -3.45 26.33 -28.78
CA HIS A 258 -4.45 26.82 -29.74
C HIS A 258 -4.08 26.58 -31.23
N GLU A 259 -2.84 26.21 -31.52
CA GLU A 259 -2.35 25.80 -32.86
C GLU A 259 -2.38 24.26 -33.03
N ASN A 260 -3.05 23.53 -32.13
CA ASN A 260 -3.21 22.07 -32.13
C ASN A 260 -1.90 21.28 -31.95
N ALA A 261 -0.80 21.93 -31.55
CA ALA A 261 0.47 21.27 -31.21
C ALA A 261 0.43 20.73 -29.78
N THR A 262 0.84 19.48 -29.58
CA THR A 262 0.97 18.90 -28.24
C THR A 262 2.12 19.56 -27.49
N VAL A 263 1.81 20.16 -26.34
CA VAL A 263 2.81 20.89 -25.53
C VAL A 263 2.90 20.36 -24.09
N VAL A 264 1.90 19.62 -23.61
CA VAL A 264 1.94 18.93 -22.31
C VAL A 264 1.33 17.54 -22.43
N ARG A 265 1.92 16.57 -21.73
CA ARG A 265 1.32 15.27 -21.42
C ARG A 265 1.37 15.03 -19.93
N SER A 266 0.23 14.73 -19.34
CA SER A 266 0.15 14.20 -17.99
C SER A 266 0.02 12.69 -18.04
N ILE A 267 0.77 11.99 -17.18
CA ILE A 267 0.68 10.54 -16.97
C ILE A 267 0.44 10.25 -15.49
N PHE A 268 -0.26 9.17 -15.20
CA PHE A 268 -0.65 8.80 -13.84
C PHE A 268 -0.47 7.29 -13.68
N SER A 269 0.50 6.87 -12.87
CA SER A 269 0.94 5.47 -12.75
C SER A 269 0.27 4.71 -11.60
N SER A 270 -0.89 5.16 -11.15
CA SER A 270 -1.63 4.57 -10.02
C SER A 270 -2.94 3.96 -10.53
N PRO A 271 -2.98 2.64 -10.84
CA PRO A 271 -4.20 1.96 -11.26
C PRO A 271 -5.21 1.87 -10.11
N ASN A 272 -6.50 1.98 -10.41
CA ASN A 272 -7.59 1.96 -9.44
C ASN A 272 -7.32 2.92 -8.26
N TYR A 273 -7.02 4.17 -8.59
CA TYR A 273 -6.58 5.17 -7.60
C TYR A 273 -7.54 5.24 -6.41
N CYS A 274 -6.96 5.28 -5.20
CA CYS A 274 -7.69 5.29 -3.93
C CYS A 274 -8.71 4.14 -3.78
N ASN A 275 -8.55 3.03 -4.50
CA ASN A 275 -9.48 1.90 -4.58
C ASN A 275 -10.92 2.28 -5.01
N LYS A 276 -11.07 3.36 -5.79
CA LYS A 276 -12.40 3.91 -6.13
C LYS A 276 -12.58 4.26 -7.60
N GLN A 277 -11.49 4.57 -8.31
CA GLN A 277 -11.58 5.22 -9.62
C GLN A 277 -11.58 4.26 -10.81
N ASN A 278 -11.14 3.00 -10.63
CA ASN A 278 -11.06 1.99 -11.70
C ASN A 278 -10.28 2.43 -12.97
N ASN A 279 -9.44 3.45 -12.86
CA ASN A 279 -8.57 3.92 -13.94
C ASN A 279 -7.40 2.93 -14.16
N PRO A 280 -6.86 2.82 -15.37
CA PRO A 280 -5.55 2.21 -15.56
C PRO A 280 -4.45 3.12 -15.01
N GLY A 281 -3.36 2.51 -14.54
CA GLY A 281 -2.09 3.21 -14.42
C GLY A 281 -1.44 3.32 -15.80
N THR A 282 -0.66 4.36 -16.04
CA THR A 282 0.03 4.56 -17.30
C THR A 282 1.50 4.85 -17.10
N VAL A 283 2.30 4.46 -18.07
CA VAL A 283 3.72 4.77 -18.15
C VAL A 283 4.01 5.28 -19.55
N MET A 284 5.02 6.12 -19.68
CA MET A 284 5.40 6.71 -20.95
C MET A 284 6.79 6.25 -21.37
N GLN A 285 6.91 5.71 -22.57
CA GLN A 285 8.19 5.33 -23.16
C GLN A 285 8.59 6.32 -24.25
N ILE A 286 9.83 6.78 -24.21
CA ILE A 286 10.48 7.59 -25.23
C ILE A 286 11.60 6.75 -25.83
N ARG A 287 11.46 6.37 -27.11
CA ARG A 287 12.46 5.60 -27.86
C ARG A 287 12.91 6.41 -29.07
N GLY A 288 14.09 7.03 -28.99
CA GLY A 288 14.55 8.02 -29.97
C GLY A 288 13.60 9.22 -30.06
N ASN A 289 12.88 9.36 -31.19
CA ASN A 289 11.86 10.39 -31.37
C ASN A 289 10.42 9.86 -31.21
N HIS A 290 10.24 8.56 -30.98
CA HIS A 290 8.93 7.94 -30.81
C HIS A 290 8.51 7.96 -29.34
N LYS A 291 7.25 8.30 -29.09
CA LYS A 291 6.67 8.33 -27.75
C LYS A 291 5.45 7.43 -27.71
N GLN A 292 5.43 6.52 -26.74
CA GLN A 292 4.36 5.56 -26.51
C GLN A 292 3.86 5.71 -25.08
N ILE A 293 2.55 5.51 -24.89
CA ILE A 293 1.96 5.37 -23.56
C ILE A 293 1.45 3.93 -23.46
N SER A 294 1.90 3.23 -22.42
CA SER A 294 1.43 1.89 -22.10
C SER A 294 0.50 1.96 -20.90
N THR A 295 -0.61 1.23 -20.95
CA THR A 295 -1.59 1.16 -19.87
C THR A 295 -1.41 -0.13 -19.09
N TYR A 296 -1.65 -0.01 -17.79
CA TYR A 296 -1.63 -1.07 -16.80
C TYR A 296 -3.02 -1.06 -16.17
N SER A 297 -3.91 -1.91 -16.68
CA SER A 297 -5.23 -2.05 -16.11
C SER A 297 -5.13 -2.45 -14.64
N PRO A 298 -6.07 -2.03 -13.79
CA PRO A 298 -6.33 -2.76 -12.57
C PRO A 298 -6.62 -4.19 -12.99
N THR A 299 -5.69 -5.09 -12.73
CA THR A 299 -5.90 -6.50 -13.03
C THR A 299 -7.02 -7.00 -12.10
N THR A 300 -7.93 -7.84 -12.60
CA THR A 300 -8.69 -8.76 -11.73
C THR A 300 -7.71 -9.67 -10.97
N SER A 301 -6.52 -9.87 -11.53
CA SER A 301 -5.32 -10.38 -10.84
C SER A 301 -4.39 -9.23 -10.43
N GLY A 302 -4.92 -8.24 -9.70
CA GLY A 302 -4.08 -7.66 -8.66
C GLY A 302 -3.62 -8.83 -7.79
N VAL A 303 -2.66 -8.62 -6.91
CA VAL A 303 -2.82 -9.39 -5.67
C VAL A 303 -4.20 -8.98 -5.14
N GLU A 304 -5.21 -9.82 -5.35
CA GLU A 304 -6.54 -9.65 -4.77
C GLU A 304 -6.32 -9.61 -3.26
N LEU A 305 -6.34 -8.40 -2.70
CA LEU A 305 -7.07 -8.19 -1.47
C LEU A 305 -8.39 -7.58 -1.92
N PRO A 306 -9.49 -8.36 -1.92
CA PRO A 306 -10.80 -7.80 -2.23
C PRO A 306 -11.11 -6.53 -1.43
N PRO A 307 -11.97 -5.64 -1.96
CA PRO A 307 -12.23 -4.31 -1.39
C PRO A 307 -12.91 -4.32 0.00
N SER A 308 -13.15 -5.49 0.59
CA SER A 308 -13.67 -5.71 1.94
C SER A 308 -12.92 -6.75 2.75
N THR A 309 -11.97 -7.50 2.16
CA THR A 309 -11.37 -8.66 2.84
C THR A 309 -10.41 -8.26 3.94
N SER A 310 -10.97 -8.11 5.13
CA SER A 310 -10.27 -8.55 6.32
C SER A 310 -9.86 -10.03 6.15
N LEU A 311 -8.75 -10.45 6.78
CA LEU A 311 -8.45 -11.87 6.99
C LEU A 311 -9.68 -12.66 7.47
N TRP A 312 -10.58 -12.00 8.22
CA TRP A 312 -11.85 -12.55 8.68
C TRP A 312 -12.66 -13.21 7.56
N GLU A 313 -12.68 -12.65 6.37
CA GLU A 313 -13.48 -13.21 5.26
C GLU A 313 -12.95 -14.56 4.76
N PHE A 314 -11.65 -14.80 4.90
CA PHE A 314 -10.99 -16.03 4.46
C PHE A 314 -10.87 -17.08 5.57
N ILE A 315 -10.80 -16.64 6.83
CA ILE A 315 -10.57 -17.53 7.97
C ILE A 315 -11.85 -17.86 8.75
N LEU A 316 -12.86 -16.98 8.74
CA LEU A 316 -14.10 -17.21 9.48
C LEU A 316 -14.95 -18.34 8.86
N PRO A 317 -15.18 -18.42 7.54
CA PRO A 317 -15.94 -19.54 6.96
C PRO A 317 -15.38 -20.94 7.27
N PRO A 318 -14.05 -21.20 7.15
CA PRO A 318 -13.50 -22.49 7.54
C PRO A 318 -13.44 -22.71 9.07
N ALA A 319 -13.26 -21.66 9.89
CA ALA A 319 -13.37 -21.78 11.34
C ALA A 319 -14.80 -22.15 11.78
N MET A 320 -15.82 -21.55 11.14
CA MET A 320 -17.23 -21.89 11.33
C MET A 320 -17.53 -23.33 10.92
N LYS A 321 -16.93 -23.82 9.83
CA LYS A 321 -17.07 -25.21 9.41
C LYS A 321 -16.50 -26.19 10.46
N LEU A 322 -15.31 -25.90 11.00
CA LEU A 322 -14.70 -26.70 12.07
C LEU A 322 -15.54 -26.68 13.36
N TYR A 323 -16.06 -25.51 13.73
CA TYR A 323 -17.01 -25.34 14.84
C TYR A 323 -18.28 -26.18 14.63
N LEU A 324 -18.87 -26.14 13.44
CA LEU A 324 -20.07 -26.91 13.11
C LEU A 324 -19.80 -28.42 13.07
N GLU A 325 -18.67 -28.88 12.54
CA GLU A 325 -18.32 -30.31 12.51
C GLU A 325 -18.13 -30.90 13.91
N PHE A 326 -17.54 -30.15 14.84
CA PHE A 326 -17.42 -30.55 16.24
C PHE A 326 -18.78 -30.44 16.97
N GLY A 327 -19.48 -29.32 16.83
CA GLY A 327 -20.76 -29.06 17.48
C GLY A 327 -21.87 -30.01 17.03
N VAL A 328 -21.95 -30.36 15.74
CA VAL A 328 -22.93 -31.33 15.21
C VAL A 328 -22.69 -32.72 15.80
N ARG A 329 -21.42 -33.17 15.87
CA ARG A 329 -21.09 -34.46 16.48
C ARG A 329 -21.42 -34.49 17.96
N VAL A 330 -21.20 -33.41 18.70
CA VAL A 330 -21.56 -33.30 20.12
C VAL A 330 -23.09 -33.26 20.31
N LEU A 331 -23.81 -32.56 19.43
CA LEU A 331 -25.27 -32.43 19.48
C LEU A 331 -26.03 -33.68 19.01
N GLU A 332 -25.46 -34.51 18.13
CA GLU A 332 -26.03 -35.80 17.69
C GLU A 332 -26.26 -36.74 18.88
N TYR A 333 -25.42 -36.67 19.92
CA TYR A 333 -25.52 -37.48 21.13
C TYR A 333 -26.19 -36.77 22.31
N ARG A 334 -26.73 -35.54 22.12
CA ARG A 334 -27.31 -34.72 23.21
C ARG A 334 -28.42 -35.42 24.00
N HIS A 335 -29.14 -36.34 23.35
CA HIS A 335 -30.25 -37.10 23.93
C HIS A 335 -29.80 -38.38 24.66
N ARG A 336 -28.50 -38.71 24.61
CA ARG A 336 -27.88 -39.90 25.20
C ARG A 336 -26.52 -39.56 25.84
N LEU A 337 -26.39 -38.35 26.40
CA LEU A 337 -25.12 -37.88 26.97
C LEU A 337 -24.58 -38.74 28.11
N PRO A 338 -25.42 -39.26 29.04
CA PRO A 338 -24.93 -40.17 30.07
C PRO A 338 -24.40 -41.49 29.50
N GLU A 339 -25.02 -42.02 28.43
CA GLU A 339 -24.53 -43.22 27.74
C GLU A 339 -23.27 -42.93 26.93
N LEU A 340 -23.22 -41.79 26.22
CA LEU A 340 -22.04 -41.35 25.49
C LEU A 340 -20.87 -41.18 26.47
N PHE A 341 -21.05 -40.46 27.57
CA PHE A 341 -20.03 -40.24 28.59
C PHE A 341 -19.43 -41.57 29.08
N LYS A 342 -20.27 -42.56 29.40
CA LYS A 342 -19.82 -43.91 29.78
C LYS A 342 -19.11 -44.68 28.67
N THR A 343 -19.41 -44.41 27.40
CA THR A 343 -18.70 -45.03 26.27
C THR A 343 -17.39 -44.33 25.91
N LEU A 344 -17.26 -43.05 26.26
CA LEU A 344 -16.07 -42.24 26.05
C LEU A 344 -15.05 -42.44 27.18
N ASP A 345 -15.51 -42.49 28.43
CA ASP A 345 -14.74 -42.73 29.66
C ASP A 345 -14.25 -44.19 29.67
N LYS A 346 -13.09 -44.43 29.05
CA LYS A 346 -12.56 -45.77 28.82
C LYS A 346 -11.84 -46.29 30.06
N ASP A 347 -11.28 -45.39 30.86
CA ASP A 347 -10.60 -45.77 32.10
C ASP A 347 -11.56 -45.83 33.32
N GLY A 348 -12.80 -45.34 33.16
CA GLY A 348 -13.86 -45.42 34.16
C GLY A 348 -13.68 -44.43 35.31
N ASN A 349 -12.89 -43.38 35.13
CA ASN A 349 -12.54 -42.43 36.18
C ASN A 349 -13.65 -41.38 36.44
N GLY A 350 -14.73 -41.39 35.65
CA GLY A 350 -15.86 -40.47 35.78
C GLY A 350 -15.61 -39.08 35.22
N LYS A 351 -14.54 -38.90 34.45
CA LYS A 351 -14.08 -37.68 33.77
C LYS A 351 -13.66 -38.07 32.35
N LEU A 352 -13.63 -37.10 31.43
CA LEU A 352 -13.18 -37.33 30.06
C LEU A 352 -11.90 -36.57 29.81
N ASP A 353 -10.82 -37.30 29.55
CA ASP A 353 -9.60 -36.70 29.05
C ASP A 353 -9.73 -36.39 27.54
N ALA A 354 -8.77 -35.63 27.03
CA ALA A 354 -8.85 -35.20 25.65
C ALA A 354 -8.62 -36.32 24.62
N ASN A 355 -7.91 -37.38 24.97
CA ASN A 355 -7.74 -38.54 24.10
C ASN A 355 -9.02 -39.38 24.04
N GLU A 356 -9.74 -39.50 25.15
CA GLU A 356 -11.03 -40.20 25.23
C GLU A 356 -12.09 -39.52 24.36
N ILE A 357 -12.18 -38.19 24.45
CA ILE A 357 -13.08 -37.38 23.60
C ILE A 357 -12.71 -37.50 22.12
N LEU A 358 -11.41 -37.41 21.80
CA LEU A 358 -10.93 -37.52 20.42
C LEU A 358 -11.25 -38.88 19.82
N GLN A 359 -10.97 -39.96 20.54
CA GLN A 359 -11.18 -41.32 20.05
C GLN A 359 -12.66 -41.65 19.92
N GLY A 360 -13.46 -41.34 20.93
CA GLY A 360 -14.85 -41.79 20.94
C GLY A 360 -15.82 -40.93 20.14
N LEU A 361 -15.45 -39.68 19.80
CA LEU A 361 -16.15 -38.88 18.77
C LEU A 361 -15.56 -39.06 17.36
N ASN A 362 -14.60 -39.98 17.20
CA ASN A 362 -13.88 -40.26 15.95
C ASN A 362 -13.28 -38.98 15.32
N LEU A 363 -12.72 -38.12 16.17
CA LEU A 363 -12.08 -36.86 15.80
C LEU A 363 -10.57 -37.10 15.64
N LYS A 364 -9.97 -36.46 14.63
CA LYS A 364 -8.50 -36.44 14.53
C LYS A 364 -7.94 -35.61 15.67
N SER A 365 -6.80 -36.02 16.22
CA SER A 365 -6.01 -35.23 17.18
C SER A 365 -5.71 -33.85 16.57
N ASP A 366 -6.54 -32.87 16.91
CA ASP A 366 -6.45 -31.50 16.46
C ASP A 366 -6.25 -30.61 17.69
N LYS A 367 -5.27 -29.71 17.63
CA LYS A 367 -5.03 -28.68 18.65
C LYS A 367 -6.29 -27.84 18.92
N THR A 368 -7.22 -27.80 17.98
CA THR A 368 -8.53 -27.17 18.07
C THR A 368 -9.47 -27.90 19.04
N VAL A 369 -9.55 -29.23 18.97
CA VAL A 369 -10.40 -30.05 19.85
C VAL A 369 -9.89 -30.01 21.29
N MET A 370 -8.56 -30.09 21.48
CA MET A 370 -7.91 -29.93 22.79
C MET A 370 -8.24 -28.57 23.45
N ARG A 371 -8.46 -27.52 22.66
CA ARG A 371 -8.82 -26.19 23.17
C ARG A 371 -10.30 -26.06 23.46
N MET A 372 -11.18 -26.66 22.65
CA MET A 372 -12.60 -26.73 22.96
C MET A 372 -12.84 -27.43 24.30
N ILE A 373 -12.04 -28.45 24.60
CA ILE A 373 -12.02 -29.13 25.90
C ILE A 373 -11.57 -28.16 27.01
N LYS A 374 -10.44 -27.46 26.85
CA LYS A 374 -9.96 -26.48 27.84
C LYS A 374 -10.92 -25.30 28.10
N VAL A 375 -11.79 -24.99 27.14
CA VAL A 375 -12.79 -23.91 27.23
C VAL A 375 -14.01 -24.31 28.05
N HIS A 376 -14.37 -25.59 28.00
CA HIS A 376 -15.51 -26.14 28.72
C HIS A 376 -15.11 -26.79 30.05
N ASP A 377 -13.82 -26.94 30.30
CA ASP A 377 -13.19 -27.17 31.60
C ASP A 377 -13.31 -25.87 32.44
N THR A 378 -14.45 -25.72 33.10
CA THR A 378 -14.83 -24.52 33.84
C THR A 378 -14.15 -24.41 35.20
N ASP A 379 -13.71 -25.54 35.76
CA ASP A 379 -13.00 -25.59 37.03
C ASP A 379 -11.45 -25.65 36.87
N GLY A 380 -10.98 -25.84 35.63
CA GLY A 380 -9.57 -25.76 35.24
C GLY A 380 -8.76 -27.00 35.62
N ASP A 381 -9.42 -28.14 35.83
CA ASP A 381 -8.80 -29.38 36.28
C ASP A 381 -8.15 -30.21 35.15
N GLY A 382 -8.31 -29.76 33.90
CA GLY A 382 -7.71 -30.35 32.71
C GLY A 382 -8.49 -31.51 32.10
N VAL A 383 -9.66 -31.84 32.62
CA VAL A 383 -10.57 -32.89 32.11
C VAL A 383 -12.00 -32.36 31.99
N ILE A 384 -12.90 -33.13 31.39
CA ILE A 384 -14.31 -32.73 31.21
C ILE A 384 -15.20 -33.63 32.06
N SER A 385 -15.89 -33.02 33.03
CA SER A 385 -16.95 -33.68 33.78
C SER A 385 -18.23 -33.86 32.94
N LEU A 386 -19.12 -34.75 33.40
CA LEU A 386 -20.42 -34.94 32.75
C LEU A 386 -21.26 -33.64 32.73
N GLU A 387 -21.10 -32.79 33.75
CA GLU A 387 -21.83 -31.53 33.85
C GLU A 387 -21.26 -30.48 32.89
N GLU A 388 -19.94 -30.44 32.72
CA GLU A 388 -19.28 -29.61 31.70
C GLU A 388 -19.59 -30.07 30.29
N LEU A 389 -19.68 -31.38 30.06
CA LEU A 389 -20.11 -31.93 28.78
C LEU A 389 -21.57 -31.55 28.46
N LYS A 390 -22.46 -31.56 29.45
CA LYS A 390 -23.85 -31.08 29.28
C LYS A 390 -23.89 -29.57 29.03
N ASN A 391 -23.12 -28.78 29.78
CA ASN A 391 -23.02 -27.33 29.58
C ASN A 391 -22.45 -27.00 28.19
N MET A 392 -21.49 -27.78 27.71
CA MET A 392 -20.98 -27.73 26.35
C MET A 392 -22.12 -27.95 25.34
N CYS A 393 -22.91 -29.02 25.46
CA CYS A 393 -24.07 -29.27 24.59
C CYS A 393 -25.12 -28.14 24.61
N ILE A 394 -25.36 -27.54 25.78
CA ILE A 394 -26.29 -26.40 25.93
C ILE A 394 -25.71 -25.15 25.25
N ASN A 395 -24.43 -24.86 25.44
CA ASN A 395 -23.76 -23.67 24.89
C ASN A 395 -23.60 -23.73 23.36
N PHE A 396 -23.30 -24.92 22.80
CA PHE A 396 -23.29 -25.13 21.33
C PHE A 396 -24.65 -24.84 20.68
N SER A 397 -25.75 -24.94 21.44
CA SER A 397 -27.11 -24.66 20.97
C SER A 397 -27.54 -23.19 21.07
N ARG A 398 -26.80 -22.33 21.80
CA ARG A 398 -27.25 -20.97 22.15
C ARG A 398 -26.25 -19.84 21.90
N ASP A 399 -24.93 -20.09 21.85
CA ASP A 399 -23.94 -19.01 21.78
C ASP A 399 -22.74 -19.34 20.85
N ARG A 400 -23.00 -19.26 19.54
CA ARG A 400 -22.01 -19.50 18.48
C ARG A 400 -20.90 -18.45 18.46
N GLU A 401 -21.21 -17.22 18.86
CA GLU A 401 -20.32 -16.05 18.78
C GLU A 401 -19.21 -16.16 19.84
N SER A 402 -19.58 -16.53 21.08
CA SER A 402 -18.63 -16.81 22.16
C SER A 402 -17.60 -17.87 21.79
N ILE A 403 -18.06 -19.01 21.26
CA ILE A 403 -17.13 -20.11 20.95
C ILE A 403 -16.22 -19.77 19.77
N LEU A 404 -16.73 -19.03 18.77
CA LEU A 404 -15.89 -18.53 17.67
C LEU A 404 -14.88 -17.48 18.15
N PHE A 405 -15.27 -16.59 19.05
CA PHE A 405 -14.33 -15.63 19.65
C PHE A 405 -13.18 -16.37 20.34
N MET A 406 -13.51 -17.38 21.15
CA MET A 406 -12.54 -18.21 21.85
C MET A 406 -11.63 -19.04 20.93
N PHE A 407 -12.11 -19.41 19.74
CA PHE A 407 -11.28 -20.08 18.75
C PHE A 407 -10.12 -19.19 18.26
N PHE A 408 -10.36 -17.88 18.19
CA PHE A 408 -9.39 -16.88 17.75
C PHE A 408 -8.58 -16.27 18.89
N ASP A 409 -9.10 -16.24 20.12
CA ASP A 409 -8.40 -15.85 21.36
C ASP A 409 -7.48 -17.00 21.82
N ASP A 410 -6.20 -16.94 21.45
CA ASP A 410 -5.27 -18.07 21.61
C ASP A 410 -4.76 -18.24 23.05
N ASP A 411 -4.66 -17.15 23.82
CA ASP A 411 -4.15 -17.14 25.19
C ASP A 411 -5.23 -16.90 26.26
N LEU A 412 -6.49 -16.78 25.84
CA LEU A 412 -7.69 -16.67 26.69
C LEU A 412 -7.70 -15.40 27.56
N ASP A 413 -7.07 -14.33 27.08
CA ASP A 413 -7.03 -13.03 27.77
C ASP A 413 -8.28 -12.16 27.52
N LYS A 414 -9.28 -12.74 26.81
CA LYS A 414 -10.51 -12.09 26.35
C LYS A 414 -10.28 -11.05 25.26
N ARG A 415 -9.17 -11.14 24.52
CA ARG A 415 -8.83 -10.26 23.40
C ARG A 415 -8.22 -11.08 22.28
N ILE A 416 -8.61 -10.78 21.05
CA ILE A 416 -7.93 -11.35 19.88
C ILE A 416 -6.86 -10.36 19.44
N SER A 417 -5.60 -10.65 19.75
CA SER A 417 -4.45 -9.87 19.28
C SER A 417 -4.00 -10.27 17.88
N VAL A 418 -3.10 -9.49 17.30
CA VAL A 418 -2.41 -9.82 16.04
C VAL A 418 -1.75 -11.21 16.12
N LYS A 419 -1.14 -11.53 17.26
CA LYS A 419 -0.46 -12.81 17.48
C LYS A 419 -1.45 -13.97 17.44
N ASP A 420 -2.63 -13.78 18.00
CA ASP A 420 -3.66 -14.83 18.09
C ASP A 420 -4.30 -15.07 16.73
N LEU A 421 -4.54 -13.98 15.99
CA LEU A 421 -5.04 -14.04 14.62
C LEU A 421 -4.03 -14.73 13.68
N VAL A 422 -2.74 -14.39 13.76
CA VAL A 422 -1.66 -15.04 12.98
C VAL A 422 -1.59 -16.54 13.27
N LYS A 423 -1.62 -16.93 14.55
CA LYS A 423 -1.63 -18.35 14.93
C LYS A 423 -2.87 -19.06 14.39
N SER A 424 -4.03 -18.40 14.45
CA SER A 424 -5.30 -18.92 13.92
C SER A 424 -5.24 -19.15 12.42
N VAL A 425 -4.68 -18.22 11.66
CA VAL A 425 -4.51 -18.38 10.21
C VAL A 425 -3.56 -19.53 9.88
N LYS A 426 -2.45 -19.67 10.62
CA LYS A 426 -1.52 -20.81 10.47
C LYS A 426 -2.20 -22.14 10.76
N ARG A 427 -3.10 -22.21 11.76
CA ARG A 427 -3.92 -23.40 12.04
C ARG A 427 -4.88 -23.71 10.91
N ILE A 428 -5.62 -22.72 10.42
CA ILE A 428 -6.63 -22.92 9.36
C ILE A 428 -5.98 -23.32 8.03
N ASN A 429 -4.77 -22.83 7.76
CA ASN A 429 -4.05 -23.13 6.52
C ASN A 429 -3.86 -24.63 6.27
N SER A 430 -3.67 -25.44 7.33
CA SER A 430 -3.53 -26.90 7.18
C SER A 430 -4.77 -27.55 6.56
N SER A 431 -5.93 -26.90 6.69
CA SER A 431 -7.23 -27.42 6.24
C SER A 431 -7.70 -26.78 4.93
N VAL A 432 -7.28 -25.55 4.62
CA VAL A 432 -7.86 -24.74 3.52
C VAL A 432 -6.86 -24.41 2.40
N LYS A 433 -5.56 -24.67 2.60
CA LYS A 433 -4.49 -24.35 1.64
C LYS A 433 -4.56 -22.89 1.18
N LEU A 434 -4.43 -21.98 2.15
CA LEU A 434 -4.35 -20.54 1.92
C LEU A 434 -3.13 -20.17 1.08
N PRO A 435 -3.12 -18.98 0.45
CA PRO A 435 -2.03 -18.59 -0.44
C PRO A 435 -0.66 -18.65 0.25
N LYS A 436 0.33 -19.27 -0.40
CA LYS A 436 1.66 -19.50 0.20
C LYS A 436 2.32 -18.20 0.67
N TYR A 437 2.15 -17.12 -0.09
CA TYR A 437 2.75 -15.81 0.19
C TYR A 437 2.22 -15.16 1.49
N TRP A 438 1.07 -15.60 2.01
CA TRP A 438 0.59 -15.12 3.32
C TRP A 438 1.52 -15.55 4.44
N PHE A 439 2.20 -16.67 4.29
CA PHE A 439 3.07 -17.23 5.32
C PHE A 439 4.52 -16.76 5.19
N ASP A 440 4.79 -15.84 4.28
CA ASP A 440 6.06 -15.15 4.17
C ASP A 440 6.24 -14.25 5.41
N LYS A 441 7.46 -14.19 5.94
CA LYS A 441 7.75 -13.54 7.23
C LYS A 441 7.28 -12.08 7.22
N GLY A 442 6.38 -11.71 8.13
CA GLY A 442 5.87 -10.36 8.31
C GLY A 442 4.60 -10.04 7.53
N VAL A 443 4.31 -10.79 6.46
CA VAL A 443 3.11 -10.56 5.63
C VAL A 443 1.85 -10.91 6.43
N LEU A 444 1.85 -12.07 7.09
CA LEU A 444 0.71 -12.50 7.89
C LEU A 444 0.43 -11.55 9.07
N GLU A 445 1.49 -11.06 9.70
CA GLU A 445 1.43 -10.13 10.83
C GLU A 445 0.83 -8.78 10.40
N VAL A 446 1.22 -8.27 9.22
CA VAL A 446 0.66 -7.02 8.66
C VAL A 446 -0.81 -7.21 8.26
N LEU A 447 -1.15 -8.32 7.60
CA LEU A 447 -2.54 -8.63 7.25
C LEU A 447 -3.41 -8.76 8.50
N ALA A 448 -2.90 -9.40 9.56
CA ALA A 448 -3.58 -9.52 10.85
C ALA A 448 -3.76 -8.18 11.55
N PHE A 449 -2.74 -7.34 11.56
CA PHE A 449 -2.83 -5.99 12.10
C PHE A 449 -3.88 -5.15 11.38
N GLN A 450 -3.84 -5.11 10.03
CA GLN A 450 -4.80 -4.36 9.22
C GLN A 450 -6.23 -4.85 9.46
N SER A 451 -6.44 -6.17 9.52
CA SER A 451 -7.74 -6.81 9.75
C SER A 451 -8.36 -6.43 11.09
N ILE A 452 -7.54 -6.33 12.15
CA ILE A 452 -8.00 -5.94 13.49
C ILE A 452 -8.23 -4.42 13.56
N HIS A 453 -7.31 -3.63 12.98
CA HIS A 453 -7.36 -2.18 13.06
C HIS A 453 -8.54 -1.60 12.25
N LEU A 454 -8.84 -2.16 11.08
CA LEU A 454 -10.00 -1.75 10.27
C LEU A 454 -11.34 -2.00 10.98
N LEU A 455 -11.42 -3.05 11.79
CA LEU A 455 -12.64 -3.43 12.52
C LEU A 455 -12.89 -2.54 13.75
N THR A 456 -11.83 -2.23 14.49
CA THR A 456 -11.95 -1.73 15.87
C THR A 456 -11.32 -0.36 16.10
N ASN A 457 -10.47 0.11 15.18
CA ASN A 457 -9.49 1.19 15.40
C ASN A 457 -8.54 0.94 16.59
N LYS A 458 -8.46 -0.31 17.09
CA LYS A 458 -7.57 -0.77 18.17
C LYS A 458 -6.55 -1.76 17.61
N ASN A 459 -5.71 -2.29 18.49
CA ASN A 459 -4.74 -3.35 18.18
C ASN A 459 -5.21 -4.75 18.60
N PHE A 460 -6.47 -4.88 19.01
CA PHE A 460 -7.11 -6.14 19.39
C PHE A 460 -8.62 -6.08 19.13
N VAL A 461 -9.27 -7.24 19.08
CA VAL A 461 -10.74 -7.36 19.04
C VAL A 461 -11.23 -7.81 20.41
N SER A 462 -12.09 -7.02 21.07
CA SER A 462 -12.81 -7.46 22.28
C SER A 462 -14.01 -8.31 21.91
N TYR A 463 -14.61 -8.98 22.91
CA TYR A 463 -15.84 -9.73 22.70
C TYR A 463 -16.95 -8.85 22.12
N GLU A 464 -17.14 -7.62 22.63
CA GLU A 464 -18.18 -6.71 22.10
C GLU A 464 -17.87 -6.20 20.69
N ASP A 465 -16.58 -6.14 20.31
CA ASP A 465 -16.17 -5.77 18.96
C ASP A 465 -16.33 -6.94 17.96
N PHE A 466 -16.38 -8.19 18.45
CA PHE A 466 -16.39 -9.38 17.60
C PHE A 466 -17.66 -9.54 16.79
N ASP A 467 -18.81 -9.05 17.29
CA ASP A 467 -20.08 -9.03 16.55
C ASP A 467 -19.95 -8.28 15.21
N LYS A 468 -19.08 -7.26 15.13
CA LYS A 468 -18.81 -6.53 13.90
C LYS A 468 -18.16 -7.41 12.83
N VAL A 469 -17.45 -8.49 13.21
CA VAL A 469 -16.83 -9.44 12.27
C VAL A 469 -17.89 -10.14 11.42
N PHE A 470 -19.01 -10.52 12.02
CA PHE A 470 -20.13 -11.16 11.30
C PHE A 470 -20.82 -10.20 10.33
N SER A 471 -20.88 -8.91 10.68
CA SER A 471 -21.46 -7.88 9.81
C SER A 471 -20.66 -7.65 8.52
N ILE A 472 -19.33 -7.82 8.56
CA ILE A 472 -18.44 -7.72 7.38
C ILE A 472 -18.80 -8.79 6.34
N LEU A 473 -19.18 -9.98 6.80
CA LEU A 473 -19.49 -11.13 5.95
C LEU A 473 -20.97 -11.26 5.56
N GLY A 474 -21.79 -10.28 5.93
CA GLY A 474 -23.22 -10.29 5.64
C GLY A 474 -24.02 -11.36 6.39
N TYR A 475 -23.48 -11.93 7.48
CA TYR A 475 -24.25 -12.81 8.36
C TYR A 475 -25.18 -11.97 9.24
N LYS A 476 -26.49 -12.27 9.22
CA LYS A 476 -27.46 -11.68 10.15
C LYS A 476 -27.59 -12.55 11.40
N LYS A 477 -27.79 -11.89 12.53
CA LYS A 477 -28.05 -12.48 13.85
C LYS A 477 -29.51 -12.95 13.87
N ASP A 478 -29.75 -14.17 13.41
CA ASP A 478 -31.04 -14.87 13.54
C ASP A 478 -30.94 -15.95 14.62
#